data_AF-A0A084SWT5-F1
#
_entry.id   AF-A0A084SWT5-F1
#
_cell.length_a   1.000
_cell.length_b   1.000
_cell.length_c   1.000
_cell.angle_alpha   90.00
_cell.angle_beta   90.00
_cell.angle_gamma   90.00
#
_symmetry.space_group_name_H-M   'P 1'
#
loop_
_entity.id
_entity.type
_entity.pdbx_description
1 polymer ?
#
loop_
_entity_poly.entity_id
_entity_poly.type
_entity_poly.pdbx_seq_one_letter_code
_entity_poly.pdbx_strand_id
1 'polypeptide(L)'
;MNRISSALLASLLLAGSAQAQQWGNNRGERAQNRHEVRTDKRELRDDRRDVAELENVLARFDQAWSRQDEREMTAVEGRLRELLRKELAESRMELEKDKREMHRSNREVRRDRNWGRGGADDRRDRRDDVRDARVEAATLQTRMAIARELNWVMGNRNYSDLQRQRNLIVQLVQIARQEVQQTKQELREDHRERREDRRDDRRDSRRGW
;
A
#
# COMPACT_ATOMS: atom_id res chain seq x y z
N MET A 1 17.10 4.40 7.74
CA MET A 1 15.93 3.72 8.34
C MET A 1 14.70 4.28 7.64
N ASN A 2 14.28 3.61 6.57
CA ASN A 2 13.20 4.09 5.72
C ASN A 2 11.87 3.66 6.34
N ARG A 3 10.97 4.64 6.51
CA ARG A 3 9.60 4.47 6.99
C ARG A 3 8.69 4.63 5.79
N ILE A 4 7.99 3.58 5.39
CA ILE A 4 6.94 3.44 4.36
C ILE A 4 6.36 2.01 4.59
N SER A 5 5.08 1.65 4.49
CA SER A 5 3.88 2.36 4.05
C SER A 5 2.78 2.19 5.07
N SER A 6 1.93 3.20 5.20
CA SER A 6 0.56 3.03 5.64
C SER A 6 -0.21 4.30 5.30
N ALA A 7 -0.85 4.28 4.14
CA ALA A 7 -2.08 5.00 3.94
C ALA A 7 -3.10 4.43 4.93
N LEU A 8 -3.11 5.00 6.13
CA LEU A 8 -4.10 4.72 7.15
C LEU A 8 -4.70 6.04 7.57
N LEU A 9 -5.90 6.24 7.06
CA LEU A 9 -6.94 7.10 7.58
C LEU A 9 -6.89 7.06 9.12
N ALA A 10 -6.33 8.12 9.70
CA ALA A 10 -6.20 8.25 11.14
C ALA A 10 -7.43 8.98 11.71
N SER A 11 -8.58 8.32 11.72
CA SER A 11 -9.83 8.82 12.28
C SER A 11 -10.13 8.21 13.66
N LEU A 12 -9.55 8.75 14.74
CA LEU A 12 -10.00 8.59 16.16
C LEU A 12 -9.35 9.71 16.99
N LEU A 13 -9.96 10.46 17.93
CA LEU A 13 -11.21 10.46 18.71
C LEU A 13 -11.34 11.85 19.36
N LEU A 14 -12.56 12.34 19.64
CA LEU A 14 -12.95 12.92 20.94
C LEU A 14 -14.43 13.37 20.95
N ALA A 15 -15.27 12.67 21.72
CA ALA A 15 -16.59 13.14 22.12
C ALA A 15 -16.57 13.48 23.62
N GLY A 16 -17.00 14.69 23.99
CA GLY A 16 -17.29 15.03 25.39
C GLY A 16 -17.26 16.52 25.78
N SER A 17 -18.09 17.37 25.18
CA SER A 17 -18.87 18.43 25.88
C SER A 17 -19.65 19.25 24.85
N ALA A 18 -20.98 19.20 24.96
CA ALA A 18 -21.84 20.11 24.23
C ALA A 18 -21.76 21.48 24.89
N GLN A 19 -21.42 22.48 24.07
CA GLN A 19 -21.69 23.92 24.16
C GLN A 19 -20.40 24.74 23.91
N ALA A 20 -20.38 25.41 22.75
CA ALA A 20 -19.41 26.42 22.30
C ALA A 20 -18.03 25.94 21.83
N GLN A 21 -17.92 25.30 20.65
CA GLN A 21 -16.62 25.20 19.94
C GLN A 21 -16.73 24.86 18.43
N GLN A 22 -17.61 25.52 17.68
CA GLN A 22 -17.75 25.29 16.22
C GLN A 22 -16.59 25.86 15.37
N TRP A 23 -15.53 26.42 15.96
CA TRP A 23 -14.42 27.04 15.22
C TRP A 23 -13.03 26.41 15.52
N GLY A 24 -12.96 25.32 16.29
CA GLY A 24 -11.69 24.71 16.77
C GLY A 24 -11.24 23.40 16.09
N ASN A 25 -12.18 22.54 15.67
CA ASN A 25 -11.84 21.17 15.19
C ASN A 25 -11.21 21.13 13.79
N ASN A 26 -11.44 22.16 12.98
CA ASN A 26 -11.03 22.19 11.57
C ASN A 26 -9.50 22.27 11.38
N ARG A 27 -8.70 22.55 12.43
CA ARG A 27 -7.23 22.60 12.32
C ARG A 27 -6.55 21.23 12.47
N GLY A 28 -7.10 20.34 13.31
CA GLY A 28 -6.55 19.00 13.56
C GLY A 28 -6.74 18.07 12.36
N GLU A 29 -7.97 17.98 11.86
CA GLU A 29 -8.32 17.19 10.66
C GLU A 29 -7.57 17.69 9.42
N ARG A 30 -7.44 19.02 9.24
CA ARG A 30 -6.64 19.58 8.14
C ARG A 30 -5.14 19.28 8.26
N ALA A 31 -4.62 19.10 9.47
CA ALA A 31 -3.21 18.74 9.69
C ALA A 31 -2.98 17.24 9.42
N GLN A 32 -3.90 16.37 9.86
CA GLN A 32 -3.91 14.93 9.54
C GLN A 32 -4.02 14.70 8.02
N ASN A 33 -4.97 15.36 7.35
CA ASN A 33 -5.16 15.26 5.90
C ASN A 33 -3.90 15.71 5.11
N ARG A 34 -3.16 16.73 5.60
CA ARG A 34 -1.90 17.15 4.97
C ARG A 34 -0.76 16.18 5.20
N HIS A 35 -0.78 15.46 6.32
CA HIS A 35 0.20 14.44 6.64
C HIS A 35 0.01 13.21 5.76
N GLU A 36 -1.21 12.72 5.62
CA GLU A 36 -1.59 11.59 4.74
C GLU A 36 -1.13 11.83 3.30
N VAL A 37 -1.55 12.95 2.66
CA VAL A 37 -1.14 13.27 1.27
C VAL A 37 0.38 13.39 1.10
N ARG A 38 1.13 13.75 2.15
CA ARG A 38 2.60 13.77 2.08
C ARG A 38 3.18 12.37 2.15
N THR A 39 2.58 11.49 2.94
CA THR A 39 2.93 10.07 3.06
C THR A 39 2.62 9.35 1.75
N ASP A 40 1.42 9.50 1.19
CA ASP A 40 0.99 8.81 -0.04
C ASP A 40 1.84 9.23 -1.26
N LYS A 41 2.24 10.51 -1.33
CA LYS A 41 3.16 10.98 -2.38
C LYS A 41 4.56 10.39 -2.27
N ARG A 42 5.00 10.10 -1.04
CA ARG A 42 6.28 9.46 -0.78
C ARG A 42 6.21 7.99 -1.15
N GLU A 43 5.15 7.30 -0.73
CA GLU A 43 4.81 5.92 -1.11
C GLU A 43 4.85 5.76 -2.63
N LEU A 44 4.05 6.55 -3.37
CA LEU A 44 4.03 6.51 -4.83
C LEU A 44 5.41 6.75 -5.48
N ARG A 45 6.29 7.54 -4.85
CA ARG A 45 7.64 7.77 -5.37
C ARG A 45 8.52 6.55 -5.13
N ASP A 46 8.39 5.93 -3.97
CA ASP A 46 9.17 4.78 -3.58
C ASP A 46 8.70 3.54 -4.37
N ASP A 47 7.39 3.32 -4.60
CA ASP A 47 6.87 2.25 -5.48
C ASP A 47 7.38 2.36 -6.93
N ARG A 48 7.42 3.59 -7.46
CA ARG A 48 7.98 3.84 -8.81
C ARG A 48 9.45 3.48 -8.87
N ARG A 49 10.17 3.69 -7.77
CA ARG A 49 11.58 3.33 -7.68
C ARG A 49 11.72 1.81 -7.65
N ASP A 50 10.89 1.09 -6.90
CA ASP A 50 10.93 -0.37 -6.85
C ASP A 50 10.59 -1.00 -8.22
N VAL A 51 9.61 -0.43 -8.95
CA VAL A 51 9.37 -0.79 -10.36
C VAL A 51 10.62 -0.59 -11.21
N ALA A 52 11.26 0.58 -11.12
CA ALA A 52 12.45 0.87 -11.92
C ALA A 52 13.63 -0.06 -11.56
N GLU A 53 13.78 -0.42 -10.28
CA GLU A 53 14.80 -1.36 -9.83
C GLU A 53 14.55 -2.78 -10.36
N LEU A 54 13.30 -3.27 -10.34
CA LEU A 54 12.94 -4.57 -10.92
C LEU A 54 13.07 -4.60 -12.46
N GLU A 55 12.69 -3.52 -13.14
CA GLU A 55 12.88 -3.38 -14.59
C GLU A 55 14.37 -3.39 -14.97
N ASN A 56 15.22 -2.74 -14.15
CA ASN A 56 16.66 -2.79 -14.34
C ASN A 56 17.20 -4.22 -14.16
N VAL A 57 16.75 -4.94 -13.14
CA VAL A 57 17.10 -6.35 -12.91
C VAL A 57 16.70 -7.20 -14.12
N LEU A 58 15.49 -7.02 -14.66
CA LEU A 58 15.03 -7.74 -15.86
C LEU A 58 15.90 -7.43 -17.08
N ALA A 59 16.23 -6.16 -17.31
CA ALA A 59 17.06 -5.76 -18.43
C ALA A 59 18.48 -6.35 -18.35
N ARG A 60 19.08 -6.33 -17.15
CA ARG A 60 20.39 -6.93 -16.90
C ARG A 60 20.34 -8.45 -17.00
N PHE A 61 19.26 -9.08 -16.55
CA PHE A 61 19.01 -10.51 -16.74
C PHE A 61 19.02 -10.87 -18.22
N ASP A 62 18.21 -10.19 -19.04
CA ASP A 62 18.10 -10.44 -20.47
C ASP A 62 19.46 -10.23 -21.18
N GLN A 63 20.22 -9.19 -20.77
CA GLN A 63 21.55 -8.93 -21.28
C GLN A 63 22.55 -10.04 -20.91
N ALA A 64 22.61 -10.42 -19.64
CA ALA A 64 23.49 -11.48 -19.14
C ALA A 64 23.19 -12.82 -19.83
N TRP A 65 21.90 -13.13 -19.99
CA TRP A 65 21.46 -14.33 -20.67
C TRP A 65 21.89 -14.36 -22.14
N SER A 66 21.66 -13.26 -22.89
CA SER A 66 22.03 -13.18 -24.30
C SER A 66 23.54 -13.31 -24.54
N ARG A 67 24.36 -12.84 -23.58
CA ARG A 67 25.83 -12.88 -23.65
C ARG A 67 26.44 -14.11 -23.01
N GLN A 68 25.63 -14.98 -22.41
CA GLN A 68 26.08 -16.10 -21.59
C GLN A 68 27.07 -15.65 -20.49
N ASP A 69 26.85 -14.45 -19.92
CA ASP A 69 27.71 -13.88 -18.88
C ASP A 69 27.28 -14.41 -17.50
N GLU A 70 27.95 -15.46 -17.04
CA GLU A 70 27.64 -16.11 -15.77
C GLU A 70 27.91 -15.23 -14.55
N ARG A 71 28.91 -14.33 -14.64
CA ARG A 71 29.25 -13.43 -13.54
C ARG A 71 28.15 -12.39 -13.36
N GLU A 72 27.72 -11.79 -14.46
CA GLU A 72 26.62 -10.83 -14.45
C GLU A 72 25.30 -11.51 -14.06
N MET A 73 25.03 -12.72 -14.57
CA MET A 73 23.85 -13.49 -14.17
C MET A 73 23.80 -13.72 -12.65
N THR A 74 24.94 -14.10 -12.06
CA THR A 74 25.04 -14.28 -10.60
C THR A 74 24.82 -12.97 -9.83
N ALA A 75 25.34 -11.85 -10.35
CA ALA A 75 25.12 -10.53 -9.75
C ALA A 75 23.64 -10.10 -9.81
N VAL A 76 22.98 -10.34 -10.94
CA VAL A 76 21.55 -10.08 -11.15
C VAL A 76 20.70 -10.93 -10.20
N GLU A 77 20.97 -12.23 -10.11
CA GLU A 77 20.28 -13.14 -9.16
C GLU A 77 20.52 -12.70 -7.70
N GLY A 78 21.73 -12.24 -7.37
CA GLY A 78 22.05 -11.67 -6.05
C GLY A 78 21.22 -10.43 -5.74
N ARG A 79 21.14 -9.48 -6.67
CA ARG A 79 20.33 -8.26 -6.52
C ARG A 79 18.84 -8.58 -6.40
N LEU A 80 18.34 -9.51 -7.20
CA LEU A 80 16.94 -9.94 -7.15
C LEU A 80 16.58 -10.55 -5.78
N ARG A 81 17.46 -11.36 -5.20
CA ARG A 81 17.26 -11.91 -3.85
C ARG A 81 17.23 -10.83 -2.77
N GLU A 82 18.08 -9.81 -2.89
CA GLU A 82 18.08 -8.67 -1.97
C GLU A 82 16.75 -7.92 -2.02
N LEU A 83 16.28 -7.56 -3.22
CA LEU A 83 15.01 -6.87 -3.44
C LEU A 83 13.84 -7.68 -2.88
N LEU A 84 13.76 -8.97 -3.21
CA LEU A 84 12.68 -9.84 -2.71
C LEU A 84 12.68 -9.99 -1.20
N ARG A 85 13.86 -10.05 -0.56
CA ARG A 85 13.93 -10.13 0.91
C ARG A 85 13.43 -8.86 1.57
N LYS A 86 13.81 -7.70 1.01
CA LYS A 86 13.32 -6.40 1.46
C LYS A 86 11.79 -6.32 1.30
N GLU A 87 11.30 -6.61 0.11
CA GLU A 87 9.88 -6.56 -0.24
C GLU A 87 9.03 -7.47 0.67
N LEU A 88 9.43 -8.73 0.82
CA LEU A 88 8.71 -9.68 1.67
C LEU A 88 8.71 -9.28 3.15
N ALA A 89 9.75 -8.57 3.61
CA ALA A 89 9.77 -8.05 4.96
C ALA A 89 8.82 -6.86 5.10
N GLU A 90 8.82 -5.96 4.12
CA GLU A 90 7.94 -4.79 4.05
C GLU A 90 6.47 -5.20 4.00
N SER A 91 6.07 -6.03 3.03
CA SER A 91 4.68 -6.55 2.91
C SER A 91 4.20 -7.30 4.16
N ARG A 92 5.09 -8.00 4.87
CA ARG A 92 4.71 -8.66 6.14
C ARG A 92 4.43 -7.65 7.25
N MET A 93 5.23 -6.60 7.33
CA MET A 93 5.02 -5.54 8.32
C MET A 93 3.72 -4.77 8.03
N GLU A 94 3.44 -4.51 6.77
CA GLU A 94 2.21 -3.84 6.30
C GLU A 94 0.98 -4.70 6.59
N LEU A 95 0.98 -5.98 6.20
CA LEU A 95 -0.13 -6.88 6.51
C LEU A 95 -0.43 -6.97 8.03
N GLU A 96 0.61 -7.00 8.87
CA GLU A 96 0.42 -7.02 10.32
C GLU A 96 -0.12 -5.68 10.85
N LYS A 97 0.11 -4.58 10.14
CA LYS A 97 -0.49 -3.29 10.44
C LYS A 97 -1.97 -3.28 10.06
N ASP A 98 -2.31 -3.64 8.83
CA ASP A 98 -3.69 -3.65 8.33
C ASP A 98 -4.59 -4.56 9.17
N LYS A 99 -4.05 -5.72 9.60
CA LYS A 99 -4.75 -6.59 10.55
C LYS A 99 -5.06 -5.86 11.86
N ARG A 100 -4.14 -5.05 12.40
CA ARG A 100 -4.36 -4.31 13.64
C ARG A 100 -5.40 -3.21 13.46
N GLU A 101 -5.41 -2.46 12.35
CA GLU A 101 -6.52 -1.52 12.08
C GLU A 101 -7.83 -2.26 11.95
N MET A 102 -7.88 -3.33 11.16
CA MET A 102 -9.10 -4.14 11.04
C MET A 102 -9.61 -4.60 12.42
N HIS A 103 -8.73 -5.00 13.35
CA HIS A 103 -9.12 -5.38 14.71
C HIS A 103 -9.64 -4.18 15.53
N ARG A 104 -9.04 -3.01 15.34
CA ARG A 104 -9.45 -1.75 15.97
C ARG A 104 -10.83 -1.31 15.47
N SER A 105 -11.04 -1.23 14.17
CA SER A 105 -12.32 -0.86 13.55
C SER A 105 -13.43 -1.86 13.89
N ASN A 106 -13.10 -3.15 14.00
CA ASN A 106 -14.02 -4.16 14.53
C ASN A 106 -14.45 -3.87 15.99
N ARG A 107 -13.54 -3.36 16.83
CA ARG A 107 -13.84 -3.00 18.22
C ARG A 107 -14.69 -1.73 18.30
N GLU A 108 -14.44 -0.74 17.46
CA GLU A 108 -15.24 0.49 17.36
C GLU A 108 -16.66 0.21 16.90
N VAL A 109 -16.86 -0.50 15.79
CA VAL A 109 -18.20 -0.90 15.32
C VAL A 109 -18.98 -1.64 16.41
N ARG A 110 -18.31 -2.49 17.21
CA ARG A 110 -18.94 -3.19 18.35
C ARG A 110 -19.29 -2.23 19.48
N ARG A 111 -18.38 -1.31 19.83
CA ARG A 111 -18.59 -0.30 20.86
C ARG A 111 -19.76 0.60 20.46
N ASP A 112 -19.76 1.17 19.27
CA ASP A 112 -20.77 2.16 18.85
C ASP A 112 -22.14 1.54 18.65
N ARG A 113 -22.21 0.27 18.23
CA ARG A 113 -23.44 -0.51 18.27
C ARG A 113 -24.00 -0.64 19.69
N ASN A 114 -23.13 -0.80 20.69
CA ASN A 114 -23.52 -0.89 22.10
C ASN A 114 -23.99 0.46 22.68
N TRP A 115 -23.54 1.58 22.11
CA TRP A 115 -23.97 2.94 22.49
C TRP A 115 -25.14 3.49 21.63
N GLY A 116 -25.72 2.67 20.74
CA GLY A 116 -26.78 3.11 19.82
C GLY A 116 -26.34 4.11 18.74
N ARG A 117 -25.02 4.28 18.55
CA ARG A 117 -24.39 5.22 17.62
C ARG A 117 -23.73 4.52 16.43
N GLY A 118 -24.22 3.35 16.02
CA GLY A 118 -23.61 2.61 14.90
C GLY A 118 -23.78 3.38 13.59
N GLY A 119 -22.79 4.19 13.23
CA GLY A 119 -22.80 5.03 12.03
C GLY A 119 -22.71 4.21 10.75
N ALA A 120 -23.11 4.83 9.64
CA ALA A 120 -22.83 4.30 8.31
C ALA A 120 -21.32 4.36 8.00
N ASP A 121 -20.62 5.33 8.60
CA ASP A 121 -19.19 5.59 8.40
C ASP A 121 -18.30 4.53 9.04
N ASP A 122 -18.49 4.17 10.31
CA ASP A 122 -17.72 3.08 10.97
C ASP A 122 -17.86 1.72 10.23
N ARG A 123 -18.99 1.50 9.55
CA ARG A 123 -19.22 0.30 8.74
C ARG A 123 -18.52 0.37 7.39
N ARG A 124 -18.30 1.56 6.84
CA ARG A 124 -17.54 1.80 5.63
C ARG A 124 -16.06 1.60 5.91
N ASP A 125 -15.52 2.27 6.93
CA ASP A 125 -14.11 2.17 7.32
C ASP A 125 -13.71 0.72 7.58
N ARG A 126 -14.52 -0.02 8.34
CA ARG A 126 -14.32 -1.46 8.55
C ARG A 126 -14.30 -2.27 7.25
N ARG A 127 -15.14 -1.94 6.26
CA ARG A 127 -15.17 -2.67 4.98
C ARG A 127 -13.90 -2.41 4.19
N ASP A 128 -13.39 -1.19 4.23
CA ASP A 128 -12.17 -0.79 3.55
C ASP A 128 -10.96 -1.46 4.22
N ASP A 129 -10.81 -1.40 5.55
CA ASP A 129 -9.73 -2.11 6.27
C ASP A 129 -9.72 -3.63 6.01
N VAL A 130 -10.91 -4.24 5.94
CA VAL A 130 -11.03 -5.68 5.63
C VAL A 130 -10.64 -5.97 4.18
N ARG A 131 -10.95 -5.07 3.25
CA ARG A 131 -10.59 -5.21 1.85
C ARG A 131 -9.08 -5.08 1.69
N ASP A 132 -8.47 -4.09 2.33
CA ASP A 132 -7.04 -3.80 2.20
C ASP A 132 -6.21 -4.94 2.78
N ALA A 133 -6.53 -5.39 4.00
CA ALA A 133 -5.87 -6.55 4.61
C ALA A 133 -5.99 -7.83 3.76
N ARG A 134 -7.08 -8.00 2.99
CA ARG A 134 -7.25 -9.14 2.07
C ARG A 134 -6.40 -8.99 0.82
N VAL A 135 -6.36 -7.80 0.24
CA VAL A 135 -5.53 -7.51 -0.94
C VAL A 135 -4.06 -7.72 -0.57
N GLU A 136 -3.61 -7.14 0.54
CA GLU A 136 -2.22 -7.26 0.99
C GLU A 136 -1.84 -8.71 1.31
N ALA A 137 -2.74 -9.47 1.95
CA ALA A 137 -2.51 -10.90 2.18
C ALA A 137 -2.35 -11.70 0.87
N ALA A 138 -3.18 -11.41 -0.15
CA ALA A 138 -3.12 -12.08 -1.45
C ALA A 138 -1.84 -11.72 -2.22
N THR A 139 -1.45 -10.44 -2.20
CA THR A 139 -0.20 -9.96 -2.81
C THR A 139 1.02 -10.59 -2.15
N LEU A 140 1.08 -10.62 -0.81
CA LEU A 140 2.15 -11.27 -0.07
C LEU A 140 2.24 -12.78 -0.39
N GLN A 141 1.11 -13.48 -0.45
CA GLN A 141 1.09 -14.91 -0.82
C GLN A 141 1.67 -15.14 -2.21
N THR A 142 1.30 -14.29 -3.18
CA THR A 142 1.81 -14.34 -4.55
C THR A 142 3.33 -14.10 -4.59
N ARG A 143 3.82 -13.05 -3.91
CA ARG A 143 5.25 -12.76 -3.77
C ARG A 143 6.02 -13.91 -3.14
N MET A 144 5.47 -14.53 -2.09
CA MET A 144 6.08 -15.70 -1.45
C MET A 144 6.13 -16.91 -2.38
N ALA A 145 5.10 -17.15 -3.19
CA ALA A 145 5.10 -18.21 -4.18
C ALA A 145 6.20 -17.98 -5.23
N ILE A 146 6.29 -16.77 -5.78
CA ILE A 146 7.34 -16.38 -6.74
C ILE A 146 8.73 -16.54 -6.13
N ALA A 147 8.93 -16.06 -4.90
CA ALA A 147 10.23 -16.15 -4.22
C ALA A 147 10.66 -17.61 -3.99
N ARG A 148 9.73 -18.49 -3.63
CA ARG A 148 10.01 -19.93 -3.53
C ARG A 148 10.41 -20.52 -4.87
N GLU A 149 9.67 -20.21 -5.93
CA GLU A 149 9.98 -20.72 -7.26
C GLU A 149 11.33 -20.22 -7.78
N LEU A 150 11.62 -18.93 -7.62
CA LEU A 150 12.93 -18.35 -7.94
C LEU A 150 14.06 -19.05 -7.21
N ASN A 151 13.91 -19.36 -5.92
CA ASN A 151 14.94 -20.09 -5.17
C ASN A 151 15.23 -21.48 -5.76
N TRP A 152 14.26 -22.14 -6.37
CA TRP A 152 14.46 -23.45 -7.01
C TRP A 152 15.18 -23.36 -8.36
N VAL A 153 14.91 -22.32 -9.15
CA VAL A 153 15.48 -22.19 -10.50
C VAL A 153 16.74 -21.34 -10.58
N MET A 154 16.99 -20.46 -9.62
CA MET A 154 18.20 -19.64 -9.56
C MET A 154 19.46 -20.49 -9.46
N GLY A 155 20.53 -20.06 -10.13
CA GLY A 155 21.79 -20.78 -10.23
C GLY A 155 21.81 -21.85 -11.33
N ASN A 156 20.66 -22.34 -11.77
CA ASN A 156 20.59 -23.21 -12.94
C ASN A 156 20.78 -22.39 -14.22
N ARG A 157 21.46 -22.99 -15.20
CA ARG A 157 21.80 -22.35 -16.48
C ARG A 157 21.17 -23.06 -17.69
N ASN A 158 20.31 -24.05 -17.45
CA ASN A 158 19.54 -24.65 -18.54
C ASN A 158 18.49 -23.65 -19.05
N TYR A 159 18.15 -23.75 -20.33
CA TYR A 159 17.27 -22.81 -21.01
C TYR A 159 15.89 -22.69 -20.34
N SER A 160 15.30 -23.83 -19.93
CA SER A 160 13.97 -23.84 -19.30
C SER A 160 13.93 -23.09 -17.97
N ASP A 161 14.97 -23.22 -17.15
CA ASP A 161 15.05 -22.55 -15.86
C ASP A 161 15.32 -21.06 -16.03
N LEU A 162 16.16 -20.67 -16.99
CA LEU A 162 16.39 -19.25 -17.31
C LEU A 162 15.11 -18.57 -17.85
N GLN A 163 14.36 -19.24 -18.73
CA GLN A 163 13.06 -18.76 -19.18
C GLN A 163 12.08 -18.63 -18.02
N ARG A 164 12.05 -19.60 -17.10
CA ARG A 164 11.20 -19.57 -15.91
C ARG A 164 11.59 -18.42 -14.97
N GLN A 165 12.87 -18.24 -14.69
CA GLN A 165 13.39 -17.09 -13.94
C GLN A 165 12.92 -15.77 -14.55
N ARG A 166 13.11 -15.60 -15.87
CA ARG A 166 12.65 -14.40 -16.58
C ARG A 166 11.16 -14.15 -16.39
N ASN A 167 10.34 -15.18 -16.56
CA ASN A 167 8.89 -15.08 -16.41
C ASN A 167 8.48 -14.67 -14.98
N LEU A 168 9.21 -15.15 -13.97
CA LEU A 168 8.98 -14.78 -12.56
C LEU A 168 9.39 -13.33 -12.28
N ILE A 169 10.49 -12.85 -12.86
CA ILE A 169 10.89 -11.44 -12.78
C ILE A 169 9.83 -10.53 -13.43
N VAL A 170 9.32 -10.92 -14.61
CA VAL A 170 8.24 -10.19 -15.28
C VAL A 170 6.99 -10.12 -14.41
N GLN A 171 6.61 -11.20 -13.74
CA GLN A 171 5.47 -11.20 -12.81
C GLN A 171 5.69 -10.23 -11.64
N LEU A 172 6.90 -10.16 -11.07
CA LEU A 172 7.22 -9.18 -10.02
C LEU A 172 7.09 -7.74 -10.52
N VAL A 173 7.58 -7.45 -11.73
CA VAL A 173 7.42 -6.13 -12.36
C VAL A 173 5.94 -5.79 -12.55
N GLN A 174 5.11 -6.76 -12.95
CA GLN A 174 3.67 -6.55 -13.13
C GLN A 174 2.95 -6.24 -11.81
N ILE A 175 3.27 -6.97 -10.73
CA ILE A 175 2.73 -6.72 -9.39
C ILE A 175 3.11 -5.30 -8.93
N ALA A 176 4.40 -4.94 -8.99
CA ALA A 176 4.86 -3.60 -8.58
C ALA A 176 4.22 -2.47 -9.41
N ARG A 177 4.03 -2.68 -10.73
CA ARG A 177 3.32 -1.71 -11.57
C ARG A 177 1.85 -1.59 -11.19
N GLN A 178 1.20 -2.67 -10.79
CA GLN A 178 -0.19 -2.66 -10.34
C GLN A 178 -0.34 -1.83 -9.07
N GLU A 179 0.58 -1.98 -8.11
CA GLU A 179 0.61 -1.19 -6.87
C GLU A 179 0.72 0.31 -7.17
N VAL A 180 1.66 0.71 -8.04
CA VAL A 180 1.78 2.11 -8.49
C VAL A 180 0.47 2.67 -9.06
N GLN A 181 -0.34 1.84 -9.74
CA GLN A 181 -1.63 2.29 -10.27
C GLN A 181 -2.70 2.37 -9.19
N GLN A 182 -2.72 1.44 -8.24
CA GLN A 182 -3.62 1.45 -7.08
C GLN A 182 -3.38 2.70 -6.22
N THR A 183 -2.13 2.97 -5.83
CA THR A 183 -1.76 4.17 -5.05
C THR A 183 -2.12 5.47 -5.79
N LYS A 184 -1.98 5.50 -7.13
CA LYS A 184 -2.42 6.64 -7.94
C LYS A 184 -3.94 6.82 -7.93
N GLN A 185 -4.68 5.72 -7.94
CA GLN A 185 -6.13 5.74 -7.93
C GLN A 185 -6.63 6.23 -6.56
N GLU A 186 -6.09 5.69 -5.47
CA GLU A 186 -6.38 6.12 -4.09
C GLU A 186 -6.13 7.61 -3.93
N LEU A 187 -4.94 8.10 -4.32
CA LEU A 187 -4.61 9.53 -4.31
C LEU A 187 -5.59 10.41 -5.10
N ARG A 188 -6.21 9.88 -6.16
CA ARG A 188 -7.22 10.60 -6.95
C ARG A 188 -8.57 10.61 -6.25
N GLU A 189 -8.95 9.50 -5.64
CA GLU A 189 -10.17 9.33 -4.87
C GLU A 189 -10.14 10.25 -3.63
N ASP A 190 -9.05 10.24 -2.85
CA ASP A 190 -8.86 11.15 -1.70
C ASP A 190 -8.95 12.63 -2.10
N HIS A 191 -8.38 12.99 -3.25
CA HIS A 191 -8.43 14.37 -3.73
C HIS A 191 -9.83 14.77 -4.19
N ARG A 192 -10.63 13.81 -4.64
CA ARG A 192 -12.03 14.03 -5.00
C ARG A 192 -12.89 14.19 -3.75
N GLU A 193 -12.75 13.31 -2.76
CA GLU A 193 -13.49 13.37 -1.49
C GLU A 193 -13.23 14.71 -0.78
N ARG A 194 -11.96 15.13 -0.68
CA ARG A 194 -11.59 16.45 -0.13
C ARG A 194 -12.21 17.63 -0.86
N ARG A 195 -12.57 17.49 -2.14
CA ARG A 195 -13.25 18.54 -2.92
C ARG A 195 -14.75 18.53 -2.66
N GLU A 196 -15.33 17.36 -2.42
CA GLU A 196 -16.73 17.17 -2.09
C GLU A 196 -17.01 17.68 -0.67
N ASP A 197 -16.18 17.34 0.33
CA ASP A 197 -16.28 17.87 1.70
C ASP A 197 -16.24 19.41 1.73
N ARG A 198 -15.30 20.00 0.96
CA ARG A 198 -15.16 21.46 0.86
C ARG A 198 -16.36 22.11 0.16
N ARG A 199 -17.11 21.39 -0.67
CA ARG A 199 -18.33 21.90 -1.31
C ARG A 199 -19.52 21.82 -0.36
N ASP A 200 -19.59 20.77 0.45
CA ASP A 200 -20.66 20.57 1.42
C ASP A 200 -20.52 21.53 2.62
N ASP A 201 -19.31 21.76 3.13
CA ASP A 201 -19.00 22.81 4.12
C ASP A 201 -19.52 24.19 3.67
N ARG A 202 -19.34 24.51 2.37
CA ARG A 202 -19.77 25.78 1.78
C ARG A 202 -21.27 25.86 1.54
N ARG A 203 -21.95 24.72 1.39
CA ARG A 203 -23.41 24.65 1.24
C ARG A 203 -24.11 24.76 2.59
N ASP A 204 -23.61 24.11 3.62
CA ASP A 204 -24.15 24.23 4.98
C ASP A 204 -23.97 25.64 5.55
N SER A 205 -22.83 26.28 5.28
CA SER A 205 -22.59 27.68 5.65
C SER A 205 -23.56 28.68 4.97
N ARG A 206 -24.24 28.28 3.89
CA ARG A 206 -25.23 29.12 3.16
C ARG A 206 -26.68 28.85 3.55
N ARG A 207 -26.96 27.76 4.28
CA ARG A 207 -28.31 27.40 4.76
C ARG A 207 -28.57 27.85 6.21
N GLY A 208 -27.54 28.32 6.91
CA GLY A 208 -27.62 28.80 8.29
C GLY A 208 -27.88 30.31 8.45
N TRP A 209 -28.51 30.98 7.47
CA TRP A 209 -28.98 32.36 7.58
C TRP A 209 -30.48 32.43 7.35
#